data_AF-A0A8R1EIA9-F1
#
_entry.id   AF-A0A8R1EIA9-F1
#
_cell.length_a   1.000
_cell.length_b   1.000
_cell.length_c   1.000
_cell.angle_alpha   90.00
_cell.angle_beta   90.00
_cell.angle_gamma   90.00
#
_symmetry.space_group_name_H-M   'P 1'
#
loop_
_entity.id
_entity.type
_entity.pdbx_description
1 polymer ?
#
loop_
_entity_poly.entity_id
_entity_poly.type
_entity_poly.pdbx_seq_one_letter_code
_entity_poly.pdbx_strand_id
1 'polypeptide(L)'
;MAPKKKHLDYLLHCTNEPNVSIPSMANLLIERTQNPNWTVVYKALITIHNIMCYGNERFSQYLASCNTTFNLTAFVDKSGGAGGYDMSTHVRRYAKYIGEKINTYRMCAFDFCK
;
A
#
# COMPACT_ATOMS: atom_id res chain seq x y z
N MET A 1 1.71 -10.91 -10.46
CA MET A 1 0.32 -10.71 -10.94
C MET A 1 -0.26 -9.47 -10.28
N ALA A 2 -0.86 -8.55 -11.05
CA ALA A 2 -1.41 -7.29 -10.53
C ALA A 2 -2.83 -7.45 -9.93
N PRO A 3 -3.29 -6.54 -9.05
CA PRO A 3 -4.69 -6.46 -8.65
C PRO A 3 -5.60 -6.24 -9.88
N LYS A 4 -6.76 -6.90 -9.93
CA LYS A 4 -7.70 -6.71 -11.05
C LYS A 4 -8.36 -5.33 -10.93
N LYS A 5 -8.50 -4.63 -12.05
CA LYS A 5 -9.07 -3.27 -12.12
C LYS A 5 -10.40 -3.15 -11.38
N LYS A 6 -11.35 -4.06 -11.61
CA LYS A 6 -12.66 -4.06 -10.92
C LYS A 6 -12.61 -4.00 -9.39
N HIS A 7 -11.56 -4.56 -8.77
CA HIS A 7 -11.40 -4.52 -7.32
C HIS A 7 -10.78 -3.20 -6.85
N LEU A 8 -9.88 -2.62 -7.65
CA LEU A 8 -9.33 -1.29 -7.39
C LEU A 8 -10.42 -0.24 -7.51
N ASP A 9 -11.21 -0.26 -8.60
CA ASP A 9 -12.31 0.68 -8.83
C ASP A 9 -13.32 0.65 -7.67
N TYR A 10 -13.64 -0.54 -7.17
CA TYR A 10 -14.52 -0.70 -5.99
C TYR A 10 -13.90 -0.08 -4.73
N LEU A 11 -12.63 -0.34 -4.45
CA LEU A 11 -11.96 0.25 -3.28
C LEU A 11 -11.83 1.77 -3.38
N LEU A 12 -11.55 2.31 -4.58
CA LEU A 12 -11.54 3.74 -4.84
C LEU A 12 -12.91 4.36 -4.57
N HIS A 13 -13.98 3.72 -5.03
CA HIS A 13 -15.34 4.14 -4.70
C HIS A 13 -15.57 4.14 -3.18
N CYS A 14 -15.22 3.06 -2.48
CA CYS A 14 -15.33 2.98 -1.01
C CYS A 14 -14.59 4.12 -0.28
N THR A 15 -13.49 4.64 -0.83
CA THR A 15 -12.76 5.74 -0.19
C THR A 15 -13.52 7.08 -0.19
N ASN A 16 -14.48 7.24 -1.11
CA ASN A 16 -15.29 8.44 -1.24
C ASN A 16 -16.61 8.35 -0.45
N GLU A 17 -17.01 7.16 -0.04
CA GLU A 17 -18.25 6.93 0.70
C GLU A 17 -18.12 7.41 2.16
N PRO A 18 -18.93 8.38 2.63
CA PRO A 18 -18.80 8.96 3.97
C PRO A 18 -18.95 7.95 5.11
N ASN A 19 -19.69 6.87 4.88
CA ASN A 19 -20.00 5.85 5.88
C ASN A 19 -18.92 4.74 5.96
N VAL A 20 -17.95 4.74 5.05
CA VAL A 20 -16.87 3.74 5.05
C VAL A 20 -15.77 4.17 6.01
N SER A 21 -15.38 3.26 6.91
CA SER A 21 -14.26 3.48 7.82
C SER A 21 -12.92 3.37 7.09
N ILE A 22 -12.33 4.52 6.74
CA ILE A 22 -10.99 4.62 6.17
C ILE A 22 -9.93 3.94 7.05
N PRO A 23 -9.90 4.13 8.39
CA PRO A 23 -8.95 3.43 9.26
C PRO A 23 -9.03 1.91 9.12
N SER A 24 -10.25 1.36 9.13
CA SER A 24 -10.45 -0.09 9.05
C SER A 24 -9.96 -0.64 7.71
N MET A 25 -10.28 0.04 6.61
CA MET A 25 -9.82 -0.34 5.27
C MET A 25 -8.30 -0.27 5.14
N ALA A 26 -7.66 0.78 5.65
CA ALA A 26 -6.22 0.93 5.64
C ALA A 26 -5.54 -0.18 6.46
N ASN A 27 -6.04 -0.48 7.67
CA ASN A 27 -5.49 -1.53 8.52
C ASN A 27 -5.59 -2.91 7.88
N LEU A 28 -6.71 -3.23 7.23
CA LEU A 28 -6.85 -4.49 6.47
C LEU A 28 -5.79 -4.59 5.37
N LEU A 29 -5.54 -3.51 4.63
CA LEU A 29 -4.50 -3.51 3.59
C LEU A 29 -3.09 -3.63 4.16
N ILE A 30 -2.79 -2.95 5.27
CA ILE A 30 -1.50 -3.02 5.98
C ILE A 30 -1.28 -4.45 6.49
N GLU A 31 -2.29 -5.11 7.05
CA GLU A 31 -2.20 -6.51 7.48
C GLU A 31 -1.81 -7.44 6.33
N ARG A 32 -2.34 -7.21 5.11
CA ARG A 32 -1.95 -7.99 3.92
C ARG A 32 -0.47 -7.83 3.56
N THR A 33 0.17 -6.72 3.94
CA THR A 33 1.61 -6.53 3.69
C THR A 33 2.50 -7.39 4.59
N GLN A 34 1.96 -7.97 5.67
CA GLN A 34 2.70 -8.85 6.58
C GLN A 34 2.67 -10.33 6.15
N ASN A 35 2.06 -10.63 5.01
CA ASN A 35 1.96 -12.01 4.53
C ASN A 35 3.32 -12.54 4.04
N PRO A 36 3.66 -13.83 4.23
CA PRO A 36 4.92 -14.38 3.72
C PRO A 36 4.98 -14.48 2.20
N ASN A 37 3.83 -14.50 1.50
CA ASN A 37 3.76 -14.63 0.06
C ASN A 37 4.00 -13.28 -0.63
N TRP A 38 5.05 -13.19 -1.46
CA TRP A 38 5.42 -11.95 -2.15
C TRP A 38 4.28 -11.42 -3.03
N THR A 39 3.48 -12.29 -3.64
CA THR A 39 2.37 -11.88 -4.51
C THR A 39 1.30 -11.15 -3.70
N VAL A 40 1.02 -11.61 -2.48
CA VAL A 40 0.06 -10.97 -1.59
C VAL A 40 0.57 -9.61 -1.15
N VAL A 41 1.81 -9.55 -0.66
CA VAL A 41 2.44 -8.30 -0.19
C VAL A 41 2.51 -7.28 -1.32
N TYR A 42 3.01 -7.69 -2.48
CA TYR A 42 3.18 -6.79 -3.62
C TYR A 42 1.84 -6.26 -4.13
N LYS A 43 0.80 -7.09 -4.19
CA LYS A 43 -0.56 -6.64 -4.54
C LYS A 43 -1.12 -5.68 -3.51
N ALA A 44 -0.89 -5.91 -2.21
CA ALA A 44 -1.33 -4.98 -1.16
C ALA A 44 -0.65 -3.61 -1.32
N LEU A 45 0.67 -3.58 -1.53
CA LEU A 45 1.41 -2.35 -1.80
C LEU A 45 0.90 -1.61 -3.06
N ILE A 46 0.64 -2.34 -4.16
CA ILE A 46 0.07 -1.75 -5.38
C ILE A 46 -1.31 -1.14 -5.08
N THR A 47 -2.17 -1.84 -4.36
CA THR A 47 -3.50 -1.35 -3.99
C THR A 47 -3.42 -0.11 -3.11
N ILE A 48 -2.54 -0.10 -2.09
CA ILE A 48 -2.32 1.07 -1.23
C ILE A 48 -1.88 2.27 -2.07
N HIS A 49 -0.87 2.10 -2.92
CA HIS A 49 -0.39 3.19 -3.78
C HIS A 49 -1.48 3.69 -4.73
N ASN A 50 -2.26 2.78 -5.32
CA ASN A 50 -3.37 3.14 -6.21
C ASN A 50 -4.41 4.01 -5.48
N ILE A 51 -4.80 3.64 -4.26
CA ILE A 51 -5.73 4.43 -3.44
C ILE A 51 -5.12 5.79 -3.07
N MET A 52 -3.83 5.86 -2.73
CA MET A 52 -3.18 7.15 -2.44
C MET A 52 -3.24 8.11 -3.64
N CYS A 53 -3.01 7.59 -4.85
CA CYS A 53 -2.98 8.41 -6.07
C CYS A 53 -4.37 8.80 -6.57
N TYR A 54 -5.32 7.85 -6.59
CA TYR A 54 -6.61 8.06 -7.27
C TYR A 54 -7.82 8.10 -6.31
N GLY A 55 -7.63 7.68 -5.06
CA GLY A 55 -8.68 7.68 -4.05
C GLY A 55 -8.81 9.01 -3.32
N ASN A 56 -9.74 9.03 -2.38
CA ASN A 56 -9.98 10.18 -1.52
C ASN A 56 -8.76 10.49 -0.63
N GLU A 57 -8.45 11.78 -0.45
CA GLU A 57 -7.31 12.24 0.34
C GLU A 57 -7.34 11.77 1.80
N ARG A 58 -8.53 11.49 2.35
CA ARG A 58 -8.71 10.94 3.70
C ARG A 58 -7.87 9.70 3.94
N PHE A 59 -7.65 8.89 2.91
CA PHE A 59 -6.80 7.69 3.01
C PHE A 59 -5.33 8.06 3.22
N SER A 60 -4.77 8.96 2.40
CA SER A 60 -3.39 9.42 2.53
C SER A 60 -3.18 10.20 3.84
N GLN A 61 -4.15 11.02 4.24
CA GLN A 61 -4.16 11.73 5.52
C GLN A 61 -4.10 10.74 6.69
N TYR A 62 -4.92 9.68 6.68
CA TYR A 62 -4.90 8.66 7.72
C TYR A 62 -3.54 7.98 7.84
N LEU A 63 -2.94 7.54 6.73
CA LEU A 63 -1.62 6.89 6.74
C LEU A 63 -0.53 7.82 7.28
N ALA A 64 -0.58 9.10 6.91
CA ALA A 64 0.35 10.11 7.38
C ALA A 64 0.18 10.38 8.90
N SER A 65 -1.06 10.54 9.37
CA SER A 65 -1.38 10.75 10.79
C SER A 65 -0.97 9.57 11.66
N CYS A 66 -1.10 8.34 11.17
CA CYS A 66 -0.70 7.13 11.90
C CYS A 66 0.80 6.82 11.82
N ASN A 67 1.61 7.64 11.14
CA ASN A 67 3.03 7.35 10.87
C ASN A 67 3.21 5.93 10.31
N THR A 68 2.36 5.54 9.35
CA THR A 68 2.39 4.18 8.80
C THR A 68 3.72 3.92 8.11
N THR A 69 4.38 2.83 8.50
CA THR A 69 5.62 2.34 7.89
C THR A 69 5.48 0.86 7.52
N PHE A 70 6.16 0.45 6.46
CA PHE A 70 6.18 -0.95 6.03
C PHE A 70 7.51 -1.59 6.46
N ASN A 71 7.49 -2.43 7.50
CA ASN A 71 8.67 -3.15 7.96
C ASN A 71 8.98 -4.35 7.06
N LEU A 72 9.41 -4.08 5.82
CA LEU A 72 9.70 -5.09 4.80
C LEU A 72 11.19 -5.14 4.44
N THR A 73 12.08 -4.50 5.20
CA THR A 73 13.53 -4.43 4.89
C THR A 73 14.22 -5.80 4.83
N ALA A 74 13.72 -6.79 5.58
CA ALA A 74 14.21 -8.17 5.56
C ALA A 74 13.29 -9.15 4.83
N PHE A 75 12.25 -8.65 4.12
CA PHE A 75 11.29 -9.50 3.44
C PHE A 75 11.96 -10.38 2.38
N VAL A 76 11.79 -11.70 2.49
CA VAL A 76 12.23 -12.70 1.51
C VAL A 76 11.20 -13.82 1.42
N ASP A 77 10.65 -14.02 0.23
CA ASP A 77 9.83 -15.18 -0.09
C ASP A 77 10.69 -16.27 -0.73
N LYS A 78 10.83 -17.39 0.00
CA LYS A 78 11.63 -18.55 -0.42
C LYS A 78 10.81 -19.60 -1.19
N SER A 79 9.49 -19.41 -1.30
CA SER A 79 8.58 -20.44 -1.83
C SER A 79 8.53 -20.51 -3.37
N GLY A 80 9.09 -19.53 -4.08
CA GLY A 80 8.89 -19.34 -5.53
C GLY A 80 10.09 -19.60 -6.45
N GLY A 81 11.12 -20.33 -6.00
CA GLY A 81 12.37 -20.48 -6.79
C GLY A 81 13.03 -19.13 -7.11
N ALA A 82 13.73 -19.01 -8.25
CA ALA A 82 14.42 -17.77 -8.65
C ALA A 82 13.51 -16.53 -8.65
N GLY A 83 12.25 -16.68 -9.10
CA GLY A 83 11.30 -15.57 -9.16
C GLY A 83 10.87 -15.01 -7.80
N GLY A 84 10.84 -15.82 -6.74
CA GLY A 84 10.51 -15.36 -5.39
C GLY A 84 11.57 -14.42 -4.81
N TYR A 85 12.85 -14.71 -5.08
CA TYR A 85 13.98 -13.92 -4.60
C TYR A 85 14.07 -12.55 -5.29
N ASP A 86 13.93 -12.53 -6.61
CA ASP A 86 13.90 -11.28 -7.39
C ASP A 86 12.72 -10.40 -6.99
N MET A 87 11.53 -10.99 -6.85
CA MET A 87 10.34 -10.24 -6.44
C MET A 87 10.44 -9.72 -5.01
N SER A 88 11.12 -10.45 -4.11
CA SER A 88 11.38 -9.95 -2.76
C SER A 88 12.15 -8.63 -2.80
N THR A 89 13.17 -8.52 -3.64
CA THR A 89 13.92 -7.26 -3.80
C THR A 89 13.03 -6.11 -4.29
N HIS A 90 12.12 -6.38 -5.22
CA HIS A 90 11.14 -5.39 -5.69
C HIS A 90 10.15 -4.97 -4.61
N VAL A 91 9.65 -5.92 -3.81
CA VAL A 91 8.78 -5.66 -2.66
C VAL A 91 9.45 -4.70 -1.69
N ARG A 92 10.70 -4.95 -1.30
CA ARG A 92 11.44 -4.10 -0.35
C ARG A 92 11.59 -2.66 -0.85
N ARG A 93 12.00 -2.50 -2.11
CA ARG A 93 12.19 -1.19 -2.74
C ARG A 93 10.87 -0.42 -2.84
N TYR A 94 9.81 -1.10 -3.25
CA TYR A 94 8.51 -0.47 -3.42
C TYR A 94 7.85 -0.10 -2.09
N ALA A 95 7.98 -0.96 -1.07
CA ALA A 95 7.56 -0.65 0.29
C ALA A 95 8.25 0.61 0.84
N LYS A 96 9.57 0.73 0.61
CA LYS A 96 10.33 1.93 0.98
C LYS A 96 9.79 3.17 0.25
N TYR A 97 9.56 3.08 -1.07
CA TYR A 97 9.00 4.18 -1.84
C TYR A 97 7.64 4.66 -1.31
N ILE A 98 6.71 3.74 -1.05
CA ILE A 98 5.39 4.12 -0.52
C ILE A 98 5.53 4.72 0.88
N GLY A 99 6.40 4.16 1.73
CA GLY A 99 6.71 4.72 3.04
C GLY A 99 7.23 6.17 2.96
N GLU A 100 8.15 6.45 2.04
CA GLU A 100 8.62 7.83 1.80
C GLU A 100 7.50 8.74 1.29
N LYS A 101 6.63 8.27 0.38
CA LYS A 101 5.48 9.05 -0.09
C LYS A 101 4.53 9.43 1.07
N ILE A 102 4.27 8.50 1.99
CA ILE A 102 3.47 8.79 3.21
C ILE A 102 4.19 9.82 4.10
N ASN A 103 5.50 9.65 4.29
CA ASN A 103 6.31 10.58 5.08
C ASN A 103 6.31 12.00 4.50
N THR A 104 6.49 12.13 3.18
CA THR A 104 6.44 13.44 2.50
C THR A 104 5.06 14.09 2.64
N TYR A 105 3.97 13.33 2.45
CA TYR A 105 2.62 13.84 2.66
C TYR A 105 2.43 14.35 4.10
N ARG A 106 2.96 13.62 5.09
CA ARG A 106 2.90 14.04 6.50
C ARG A 106 3.64 15.35 6.74
N MET A 107 4.85 15.48 6.21
CA MET A 107 5.70 16.66 6.45
C MET A 107 5.17 17.91 5.76
N CYS A 108 4.60 17.75 4.56
CA CYS A 108 4.20 18.87 3.71
C CYS A 108 2.69 19.16 3.77
N ALA A 109 1.89 18.23 4.30
CA ALA A 109 0.42 18.29 4.33
C ALA A 109 -0.25 18.36 2.94
N PHE A 110 0.46 17.98 1.86
CA PHE A 110 -0.09 17.82 0.52
C PHE A 110 0.67 16.74 -0.27
N ASP A 111 0.06 16.24 -1.35
CA ASP A 111 0.69 15.27 -2.27
C ASP A 111 1.34 15.99 -3.46
N PHE A 112 2.66 15.90 -3.61
CA PHE A 112 3.39 16.48 -4.74
C PHE A 112 3.01 15.89 -6.11
N CYS A 113 2.35 14.75 -6.15
CA CYS A 113 1.90 14.12 -7.39
C CYS A 113 0.47 14.52 -7.79
N LYS A 114 -0.17 15.44 -7.06
CA LYS A 114 -1.52 15.94 -7.32
C LYS A 114 -1.53 17.43 -7.61
#